data_AF-A0A1M5A8A0-F1
#
_entry.id   AF-A0A1M5A8A0-F1
#
_cell.length_a   1.000
_cell.length_b   1.000
_cell.length_c   1.000
_cell.angle_alpha   90.00
_cell.angle_beta   90.00
_cell.angle_gamma   90.00
#
_symmetry.space_group_name_H-M   'P 1'
#
loop_
_entity.id
_entity.type
_entity.pdbx_description
1 polymer ?
#
loop_
_entity_poly.entity_id
_entity_poly.type
_entity_poly.pdbx_seq_one_letter_code
_entity_poly.pdbx_strand_id
1 'polypeptide(L)'
;MLCNYDTDYFMESIESTQGRRYNIGFEEPLIGRNISKDDVAGYFKTLMLTKEHESILRFINYFQIADKDMIIPGIGIKFNKFKRLIEDCVITGLVYENRIKTEEKEYFWYMVDTGGVYALEDMGEKYNSLPFTLSLEQKYKQYLKAQFVFDVQELFAMIGCYKVKENQKGQVYNIELLEDVRVSEIPNYRFTIFLVNIKTLDALNINKYAKDLAKQLDCNGNKFYDISKKQFLDIVD
;
A
#
# COMPACT_ATOMS: atom_id res chain seq x y z
N MET A 1 -12.15 21.75 -7.65
CA MET A 1 -11.05 21.12 -6.91
C MET A 1 -11.18 19.63 -7.14
N LEU A 2 -10.13 18.92 -7.57
CA LEU A 2 -10.17 17.47 -7.88
C LEU A 2 -10.07 16.61 -6.61
N CYS A 3 -10.57 17.10 -5.48
CA CYS A 3 -10.32 16.41 -4.20
C CYS A 3 -10.95 15.03 -4.21
N ASN A 4 -10.14 14.04 -3.83
CA ASN A 4 -10.53 12.65 -3.62
C ASN A 4 -11.27 11.99 -4.79
N TYR A 5 -11.16 12.47 -6.03
CA TYR A 5 -11.98 11.93 -7.13
C TYR A 5 -11.80 10.42 -7.32
N ASP A 6 -10.58 9.90 -7.21
CA ASP A 6 -10.26 8.48 -7.38
C ASP A 6 -10.61 7.69 -6.12
N THR A 7 -10.31 8.28 -4.96
CA THR A 7 -10.65 7.68 -3.67
C THR A 7 -12.17 7.55 -3.49
N ASP A 8 -12.93 8.61 -3.74
CA ASP A 8 -14.39 8.64 -3.62
C ASP A 8 -15.02 7.66 -4.61
N TYR A 9 -14.56 7.66 -5.87
CA TYR A 9 -15.01 6.69 -6.88
C TYR A 9 -14.77 5.24 -6.44
N PHE A 10 -13.59 4.96 -5.87
CA PHE A 10 -13.30 3.64 -5.33
C PHE A 10 -14.19 3.32 -4.13
N MET A 11 -14.35 4.23 -3.16
CA MET A 11 -15.20 4.02 -1.97
C MET A 11 -16.66 3.75 -2.35
N GLU A 12 -17.22 4.50 -3.31
CA GLU A 12 -18.58 4.32 -3.80
C GLU A 12 -18.79 2.97 -4.50
N SER A 13 -17.74 2.39 -5.07
CA SER A 13 -17.78 1.08 -5.73
C SER A 13 -17.77 -0.13 -4.78
N ILE A 14 -17.57 0.10 -3.47
CA ILE A 14 -17.43 -0.97 -2.48
C ILE A 14 -18.79 -1.57 -2.14
N GLU A 15 -18.97 -2.85 -2.43
CA GLU A 15 -20.15 -3.62 -2.02
C GLU A 15 -20.01 -4.10 -0.57
N SER A 16 -18.80 -4.51 -0.18
CA SER A 16 -18.53 -5.02 1.18
C SER A 16 -17.06 -5.00 1.55
N THR A 17 -16.79 -4.91 2.84
CA THR A 17 -15.44 -5.02 3.42
C THR A 17 -15.43 -6.00 4.57
N GLN A 18 -14.43 -6.88 4.63
CA GLN A 18 -14.22 -7.82 5.72
C GLN A 18 -12.76 -7.84 6.15
N GLY A 19 -12.50 -7.51 7.41
CA GLY A 19 -11.20 -7.70 8.03
C GLY A 19 -11.06 -9.10 8.63
N ARG A 20 -9.92 -9.76 8.40
CA ARG A 20 -9.52 -11.00 9.07
C ARG A 20 -8.19 -10.78 9.76
N ARG A 21 -8.21 -10.89 11.09
CA ARG A 21 -7.03 -10.98 11.96
C ARG A 21 -7.19 -12.16 12.89
N TYR A 22 -6.07 -12.68 13.39
CA TYR A 22 -6.12 -13.63 14.49
C TYR A 22 -6.68 -12.95 15.75
N ASN A 23 -7.70 -13.57 16.36
CA ASN A 23 -8.01 -13.37 17.77
C ASN A 23 -7.04 -14.26 18.54
N ILE A 24 -6.09 -13.66 19.26
CA ILE A 24 -5.24 -14.41 20.20
C ILE A 24 -6.14 -15.21 21.11
N GLY A 25 -6.27 -16.53 20.91
CA GLY A 25 -6.73 -17.56 21.84
C GLY A 25 -7.93 -17.35 22.78
N PHE A 26 -8.73 -16.28 22.67
CA PHE A 26 -9.86 -16.02 23.53
C PHE A 26 -11.15 -16.23 22.74
N GLU A 27 -12.07 -17.03 23.29
CA GLU A 27 -13.40 -17.28 22.73
C GLU A 27 -14.21 -15.97 22.55
N GLU A 28 -13.78 -14.87 23.19
CA GLU A 28 -14.28 -13.51 23.02
C GLU A 28 -13.17 -12.54 22.58
N PRO A 29 -13.48 -11.55 21.72
CA PRO A 29 -12.50 -10.54 21.31
C PRO A 29 -12.02 -9.74 22.53
N LEU A 30 -10.71 -9.72 22.76
CA LEU A 30 -10.07 -8.90 23.80
C LEU A 30 -10.09 -7.42 23.43
N ILE A 31 -11.26 -6.80 23.43
CA ILE A 31 -11.39 -5.36 23.29
C ILE A 31 -11.01 -4.72 24.63
N GLY A 32 -9.90 -3.96 24.68
CA GLY A 32 -9.55 -3.11 25.82
C GLY A 32 -8.53 -3.66 26.83
N ARG A 33 -7.81 -4.75 26.53
CA ARG A 33 -6.64 -5.17 27.32
C ARG A 33 -5.33 -4.83 26.62
N ASN A 34 -4.36 -4.32 27.38
CA ASN A 34 -2.97 -4.20 26.93
C ASN A 34 -2.38 -5.61 26.82
N ILE A 35 -2.37 -6.16 25.62
CA ILE A 35 -1.66 -7.40 25.30
C ILE A 35 -0.17 -7.10 25.42
N SER A 36 0.54 -7.77 26.33
CA SER A 36 1.97 -7.53 26.55
C SER A 36 2.84 -8.29 25.55
N LYS A 37 4.09 -7.85 25.37
CA LYS A 37 5.08 -8.57 24.55
C LYS A 37 5.28 -10.01 25.04
N ASP A 38 5.11 -10.28 26.33
CA ASP A 38 5.25 -11.62 26.91
C ASP A 38 4.01 -12.51 26.66
N ASP A 39 2.80 -11.94 26.68
CA ASP A 39 1.56 -12.65 26.29
C ASP A 39 1.60 -13.13 24.83
N VAL A 40 2.33 -12.38 24.01
CA VAL A 40 2.49 -12.62 22.59
C VAL A 40 3.70 -13.52 22.33
N ALA A 41 4.82 -13.30 23.01
CA ALA A 41 6.06 -14.07 22.85
C ALA A 41 5.89 -15.57 23.14
N GLY A 42 5.02 -15.97 24.09
CA GLY A 42 4.71 -17.38 24.34
C GLY A 42 4.02 -18.07 23.14
N TYR A 43 3.17 -17.34 22.43
CA TYR A 43 2.45 -17.84 21.25
C TYR A 43 3.34 -17.81 19.99
N PHE A 44 4.13 -16.75 19.79
CA PHE A 44 5.03 -16.67 18.63
C PHE A 44 6.29 -17.55 18.76
N LYS A 45 6.72 -17.91 19.98
CA LYS A 45 7.79 -18.93 20.17
C LYS A 45 7.43 -20.31 19.63
N THR A 46 6.14 -20.64 19.46
CA THR A 46 5.72 -21.92 18.85
C THR A 46 5.61 -21.85 17.32
N LEU A 47 5.64 -20.65 16.74
CA LEU A 47 5.72 -20.44 15.31
C LEU A 47 7.17 -20.50 14.85
N MET A 48 7.63 -21.70 14.46
CA MET A 48 8.84 -21.81 13.65
C MET A 48 8.58 -21.15 12.29
N LEU A 49 8.82 -19.83 12.19
CA LEU A 49 8.71 -19.08 10.95
C LEU A 49 9.68 -19.69 9.93
N THR A 50 9.14 -20.17 8.81
CA THR A 50 10.00 -20.56 7.69
C THR A 50 10.54 -19.30 7.02
N LYS A 51 11.63 -19.44 6.26
CA LYS A 51 12.18 -18.34 5.45
C LYS A 51 11.15 -17.71 4.50
N GLU A 52 10.12 -18.44 4.12
CA GLU A 52 9.06 -17.92 3.25
C GLU A 52 8.05 -17.06 4.02
N HIS A 53 7.74 -17.40 5.27
CA HIS A 53 6.94 -16.52 6.15
C HIS A 53 7.70 -15.22 6.42
N GLU A 54 9.00 -15.32 6.73
CA GLU A 54 9.87 -14.16 6.91
C GLU A 54 9.88 -13.27 5.65
N SER A 55 10.00 -13.87 4.46
CA SER A 55 9.95 -13.12 3.19
C SER A 55 8.62 -12.43 2.95
N ILE A 56 7.48 -13.10 3.22
CA ILE A 56 6.14 -12.49 3.10
C ILE A 56 6.03 -11.29 4.04
N LEU A 57 6.44 -11.48 5.30
CA LEU A 57 6.37 -10.44 6.31
C LEU A 57 7.27 -9.25 5.98
N ARG A 58 8.51 -9.49 5.53
CA ARG A 58 9.44 -8.44 5.08
C ARG A 58 8.90 -7.69 3.86
N PHE A 59 8.31 -8.39 2.90
CA PHE A 59 7.72 -7.77 1.72
C PHE A 59 6.55 -6.85 2.07
N ILE A 60 5.62 -7.35 2.90
CA ILE A 60 4.48 -6.55 3.38
C ILE A 60 4.98 -5.37 4.22
N ASN A 61 5.98 -5.57 5.09
CA ASN A 61 6.57 -4.48 5.89
C ASN A 61 7.24 -3.41 5.02
N TYR A 62 7.91 -3.82 3.93
CA TYR A 62 8.51 -2.88 2.99
C TYR A 62 7.44 -1.97 2.38
N PHE A 63 6.39 -2.55 1.79
CA PHE A 63 5.33 -1.79 1.12
C PHE A 63 4.23 -1.23 2.04
N GLN A 64 4.22 -1.63 3.31
CA GLN A 64 3.17 -1.41 4.33
C GLN A 64 1.80 -2.04 4.03
N ILE A 65 1.34 -1.94 2.78
CA ILE A 65 0.15 -2.58 2.26
C ILE A 65 0.53 -3.24 0.93
N ALA A 66 0.25 -4.53 0.81
CA ALA A 66 0.50 -5.28 -0.42
C ALA A 66 -0.66 -6.23 -0.73
N ASP A 67 -0.86 -6.55 -2.00
CA ASP A 67 -1.79 -7.60 -2.42
C ASP A 67 -1.03 -8.84 -2.94
N LYS A 68 -1.78 -9.87 -3.30
CA LYS A 68 -1.21 -11.11 -3.86
C LYS A 68 -0.45 -10.86 -5.17
N ASP A 69 -0.89 -9.90 -5.98
CA ASP A 69 -0.34 -9.62 -7.30
C ASP A 69 1.03 -8.93 -7.17
N MET A 70 1.31 -8.31 -6.02
CA MET A 70 2.65 -7.82 -5.62
C MET A 70 3.49 -8.92 -4.94
N ILE A 71 2.93 -9.60 -3.93
CA ILE A 71 3.68 -10.53 -3.06
C ILE A 71 4.22 -11.74 -3.84
N ILE A 72 3.38 -12.37 -4.66
CA ILE A 72 3.73 -13.59 -5.40
C ILE A 72 4.95 -13.39 -6.30
N PRO A 73 4.94 -12.43 -7.26
CA PRO A 73 6.10 -12.14 -8.09
C PRO A 73 7.26 -11.55 -7.28
N GLY A 74 6.99 -10.70 -6.29
CA GLY A 74 8.02 -10.05 -5.48
C GLY A 74 8.90 -11.01 -4.67
N ILE A 75 8.34 -12.14 -4.23
CA ILE A 75 9.08 -13.17 -3.48
C ILE A 75 9.45 -14.38 -4.37
N GLY A 76 8.83 -14.51 -5.54
CA GLY A 76 9.08 -15.63 -6.45
C GLY A 76 8.46 -16.95 -6.00
N ILE A 77 7.27 -16.91 -5.37
CA ILE A 77 6.55 -18.09 -4.89
C ILE A 77 5.40 -18.49 -5.81
N LYS A 78 5.06 -19.79 -5.87
CA LYS A 78 3.90 -20.27 -6.65
C LYS A 78 2.59 -19.93 -5.95
N PHE A 79 1.53 -19.61 -6.71
CA PHE A 79 0.20 -19.26 -6.19
C PHE A 79 -0.35 -20.27 -5.16
N ASN A 80 -0.29 -21.57 -5.45
CA ASN A 80 -0.79 -22.60 -4.52
C ASN A 80 -0.03 -22.62 -3.18
N LYS A 81 1.26 -22.25 -3.21
CA LYS A 81 2.09 -22.16 -2.01
C LYS A 81 1.80 -20.87 -1.23
N PHE A 82 1.67 -19.75 -1.95
CA PHE A 82 1.23 -18.48 -1.39
C PHE A 82 -0.09 -18.62 -0.62
N LYS A 83 -1.10 -19.27 -1.20
CA LYS A 83 -2.41 -19.45 -0.56
C LYS A 83 -2.32 -20.11 0.81
N ARG A 84 -1.41 -21.09 0.99
CA ARG A 84 -1.19 -21.76 2.27
C ARG A 84 -0.44 -20.84 3.23
N LEU A 85 0.69 -20.30 2.78
CA LEU A 85 1.55 -19.45 3.61
C LEU A 85 0.85 -18.18 4.10
N ILE A 86 0.02 -17.54 3.26
CA ILE A 86 -0.67 -16.32 3.67
C ILE A 86 -1.79 -16.61 4.67
N GLU A 87 -2.49 -17.73 4.52
CA GLU A 87 -3.47 -18.17 5.50
C GLU A 87 -2.78 -18.47 6.83
N ASP A 88 -1.65 -19.19 6.81
CA ASP A 88 -0.82 -19.42 7.99
C ASP A 88 -0.41 -18.08 8.65
N CYS A 89 0.05 -17.10 7.87
CA CYS A 89 0.36 -15.76 8.38
C CYS A 89 -0.84 -15.02 9.00
N VAL A 90 -2.04 -15.17 8.43
CA VAL A 90 -3.25 -14.51 8.91
C VAL A 90 -3.75 -15.15 10.20
N ILE A 91 -3.88 -16.48 10.24
CA ILE A 91 -4.38 -17.19 11.42
C ILE A 91 -3.40 -17.18 12.58
N THR A 92 -2.14 -16.85 12.33
CA THR A 92 -1.11 -16.72 13.37
C THR A 92 -0.92 -15.29 13.83
N GLY A 93 -1.60 -14.31 13.22
CA GLY A 93 -1.48 -12.90 13.60
C GLY A 93 -0.16 -12.26 13.16
N LEU A 94 0.55 -12.84 12.18
CA LEU A 94 1.68 -12.19 11.52
C LEU A 94 1.20 -11.08 10.57
N VAL A 95 0.08 -11.34 9.90
CA VAL A 95 -0.49 -10.49 8.86
C VAL A 95 -1.98 -10.28 9.12
N TYR A 96 -2.45 -9.06 8.93
CA TYR A 96 -3.85 -8.70 8.86
C TYR A 96 -4.29 -8.67 7.39
N GLU A 97 -5.43 -9.31 7.09
CA GLU A 97 -6.05 -9.30 5.77
C GLU A 97 -7.28 -8.38 5.78
N ASN A 98 -7.37 -7.49 4.79
CA ASN A 98 -8.58 -6.74 4.48
C ASN A 98 -9.10 -7.13 3.10
N ARG A 99 -10.24 -7.81 3.09
CA ARG A 99 -10.95 -8.23 1.88
C ARG A 99 -11.95 -7.14 1.51
N ILE A 100 -11.79 -6.55 0.33
CA ILE A 100 -12.66 -5.49 -0.18
C ILE A 100 -13.24 -5.97 -1.50
N LYS A 101 -14.56 -6.01 -1.59
CA LYS A 101 -15.27 -6.42 -2.81
C LYS A 101 -15.90 -5.21 -3.47
N THR A 102 -15.58 -5.01 -4.74
CA THR A 102 -16.27 -4.08 -5.64
C THR A 102 -17.00 -4.87 -6.72
N GLU A 103 -17.82 -4.20 -7.54
CA GLU A 103 -18.45 -4.82 -8.70
C GLU A 103 -17.41 -5.38 -9.71
N GLU A 104 -16.26 -4.69 -9.86
CA GLU A 104 -15.24 -5.05 -10.83
C GLU A 104 -14.26 -6.14 -10.33
N LYS A 105 -13.86 -6.07 -9.05
CA LYS A 105 -12.76 -6.87 -8.52
C LYS A 105 -12.88 -7.10 -7.01
N GLU A 106 -12.24 -8.17 -6.57
CA GLU A 106 -11.96 -8.42 -5.16
C GLU A 106 -10.49 -8.13 -4.83
N TYR A 107 -10.28 -7.28 -3.84
CA TYR A 107 -8.98 -6.89 -3.32
C TYR A 107 -8.71 -7.62 -1.99
N PHE A 108 -7.49 -8.10 -1.84
CA PHE A 108 -6.98 -8.68 -0.61
C PHE A 108 -5.74 -7.88 -0.19
N TRP A 109 -5.93 -6.94 0.72
CA TRP A 109 -4.84 -6.12 1.23
C TRP A 109 -4.27 -6.74 2.50
N TYR A 110 -2.97 -7.01 2.45
CA TYR A 110 -2.22 -7.57 3.55
C TYR A 110 -1.36 -6.49 4.21
N MET A 111 -1.41 -6.43 5.54
CA MET A 111 -0.65 -5.52 6.39
C MET A 111 0.01 -6.31 7.52
N VAL A 112 1.10 -5.80 8.09
CA VAL A 112 1.69 -6.40 9.29
C VAL A 112 0.72 -6.28 10.47
N ASP A 113 0.42 -7.39 11.14
CA ASP A 113 -0.33 -7.39 12.42
C ASP A 113 0.66 -7.47 13.59
N THR A 114 0.13 -7.39 14.80
CA THR A 114 0.84 -7.32 16.09
C THR A 114 1.92 -8.39 16.21
N GLY A 115 1.63 -9.63 15.81
CA GLY A 115 2.60 -10.72 15.79
C GLY A 115 3.75 -10.52 14.81
N GLY A 116 3.42 -9.97 13.64
CA GLY A 116 4.40 -9.63 12.62
C GLY A 116 5.35 -8.52 13.07
N VAL A 117 4.89 -7.57 13.89
CA VAL A 117 5.76 -6.54 14.50
C VAL A 117 6.83 -7.19 15.37
N TYR A 118 6.45 -8.12 16.25
CA TYR A 118 7.42 -8.82 17.10
C TYR A 118 8.34 -9.74 16.30
N ALA A 119 7.81 -10.45 15.30
CA ALA A 119 8.62 -11.27 14.40
C ALA A 119 9.66 -10.42 13.63
N LEU A 120 9.30 -9.20 13.20
CA LEU A 120 10.26 -8.27 12.60
C LEU A 120 11.34 -7.84 13.59
N GLU A 121 10.98 -7.52 14.83
CA GLU A 121 11.94 -7.18 15.89
C GLU A 121 12.93 -8.33 16.16
N ASP A 122 12.43 -9.57 16.28
CA ASP A 122 13.26 -10.76 16.49
C ASP A 122 14.18 -11.05 15.29
N MET A 123 13.76 -10.68 14.08
CA MET A 123 14.56 -10.73 12.86
C MET A 123 15.58 -9.58 12.72
N GLY A 124 15.61 -8.63 13.65
CA GLY A 124 16.45 -7.42 13.57
C GLY A 124 15.97 -6.40 12.54
N GLU A 125 14.72 -6.48 12.10
CA GLU A 125 14.11 -5.59 11.13
C GLU A 125 13.27 -4.51 11.80
N LYS A 126 13.35 -3.28 11.26
CA LYS A 126 12.49 -2.20 11.73
C LYS A 126 11.09 -2.35 11.14
N TYR A 127 10.08 -2.32 11.99
CA TYR A 127 8.69 -2.20 11.54
C TYR A 127 8.43 -0.81 10.94
N ASN A 128 7.98 -0.77 9.68
CA ASN A 128 7.53 0.43 8.99
C ASN A 128 6.09 0.73 9.42
N SER A 129 5.98 1.40 10.58
CA SER A 129 4.72 1.62 11.27
C SER A 129 3.60 2.10 10.35
N LEU A 130 2.50 1.35 10.38
CA LEU A 130 1.23 1.70 9.78
C LEU A 130 0.20 1.85 10.90
N PRO A 131 -0.37 3.04 11.14
CA PRO A 131 -1.39 3.18 12.16
C PRO A 131 -2.59 2.26 11.87
N PHE A 132 -2.92 1.39 12.81
CA PHE A 132 -4.09 0.49 12.66
C PHE A 132 -5.41 1.26 12.56
N THR A 133 -5.42 2.53 13.02
CA THR A 133 -6.55 3.46 12.98
C THR A 133 -6.78 4.11 11.61
N LEU A 134 -5.96 3.81 10.59
CA LEU A 134 -6.18 4.37 9.26
C LEU A 134 -7.54 3.93 8.71
N SER A 135 -8.25 4.93 8.18
CA SER A 135 -9.48 4.72 7.40
C SER A 135 -9.20 3.92 6.12
N LEU A 136 -10.27 3.39 5.52
CA LEU A 136 -10.15 2.65 4.27
C LEU A 136 -9.63 3.53 3.12
N GLU A 137 -10.07 4.78 3.07
CA GLU A 137 -9.57 5.81 2.15
C GLU A 137 -8.05 5.97 2.27
N GLN A 138 -7.54 6.17 3.49
CA GLN A 138 -6.10 6.32 3.72
C GLN A 138 -5.32 5.07 3.33
N LYS A 139 -5.88 3.87 3.57
CA LYS A 139 -5.29 2.60 3.15
C LYS A 139 -5.26 2.48 1.62
N TYR A 140 -6.33 2.89 0.93
CA TYR A 140 -6.37 2.89 -0.52
C TYR A 140 -5.27 3.77 -1.12
N LYS A 141 -5.14 5.01 -0.63
CA LYS A 141 -4.12 5.95 -1.09
C LYS A 141 -2.70 5.38 -0.92
N GLN A 142 -2.43 4.73 0.21
CA GLN A 142 -1.14 4.09 0.43
C GLN A 142 -0.94 2.86 -0.45
N TYR A 143 -1.97 2.04 -0.66
CA TYR A 143 -1.93 0.93 -1.60
C TYR A 143 -1.57 1.39 -3.02
N LEU A 144 -2.16 2.48 -3.51
CA LEU A 144 -1.81 3.05 -4.81
C LEU A 144 -0.34 3.47 -4.90
N LYS A 145 0.19 4.09 -3.85
CA LYS A 145 1.61 4.46 -3.76
C LYS A 145 2.51 3.23 -3.73
N ALA A 146 2.15 2.20 -2.98
CA ALA A 146 2.88 0.94 -2.91
C ALA A 146 2.88 0.19 -4.26
N GLN A 147 1.73 0.13 -4.92
CA GLN A 147 1.59 -0.48 -6.24
C GLN A 147 2.44 0.24 -7.29
N PHE A 148 2.44 1.58 -7.30
CA PHE A 148 3.31 2.36 -8.16
C PHE A 148 4.78 1.97 -7.98
N VAL A 149 5.28 2.00 -6.75
CA VAL A 149 6.68 1.66 -6.44
C VAL A 149 7.03 0.26 -6.94
N PHE A 150 6.16 -0.71 -6.71
CA PHE A 150 6.35 -2.07 -7.16
C PHE A 150 6.44 -2.16 -8.70
N ASP A 151 5.53 -1.49 -9.40
CA ASP A 151 5.47 -1.49 -10.87
C ASP A 151 6.69 -0.80 -11.52
N VAL A 152 7.36 0.12 -10.82
CA VAL A 152 8.52 0.85 -11.35
C VAL A 152 9.85 0.56 -10.63
N GLN A 153 9.95 -0.55 -9.90
CA GLN A 153 11.12 -0.85 -9.04
C GLN A 153 12.47 -0.88 -9.78
N GLU A 154 12.47 -1.20 -11.08
CA GLU A 154 13.67 -1.17 -11.94
C GLU A 154 14.17 0.26 -12.20
N LEU A 155 13.27 1.25 -12.17
CA LEU A 155 13.57 2.65 -12.38
C LEU A 155 13.79 3.39 -11.05
N PHE A 156 13.12 2.95 -9.99
CA PHE A 156 13.06 3.62 -8.70
C PHE A 156 13.18 2.64 -7.54
N ALA A 157 14.03 2.96 -6.56
CA ALA A 157 14.09 2.25 -5.29
C ALA A 157 13.31 3.03 -4.21
N MET A 158 12.44 2.36 -3.45
CA MET A 158 11.79 3.01 -2.31
C MET A 158 12.76 3.14 -1.16
N ILE A 159 12.83 4.37 -0.62
CA ILE A 159 13.67 4.74 0.53
C ILE A 159 12.81 5.18 1.73
N GLY A 160 11.49 5.24 1.54
CA GLY A 160 10.50 5.48 2.58
C GLY A 160 9.10 5.52 1.98
N CYS A 161 8.07 5.47 2.83
CA CYS A 161 6.66 5.26 2.48
C CYS A 161 6.04 6.29 1.52
N TYR A 162 6.75 7.39 1.24
CA TYR A 162 6.32 8.46 0.33
C TYR A 162 7.47 8.99 -0.51
N LYS A 163 8.58 8.25 -0.58
CA LYS A 163 9.81 8.69 -1.25
C LYS A 163 10.47 7.55 -2.00
N VAL A 164 10.81 7.85 -3.24
CA VAL A 164 11.60 6.97 -4.10
C VAL A 164 12.86 7.66 -4.56
N LYS A 165 13.89 6.87 -4.83
CA LYS A 165 15.15 7.30 -5.40
C LYS A 165 15.27 6.73 -6.81
N GLU A 166 15.45 7.59 -7.80
CA GLU A 166 15.69 7.20 -9.18
C GLU A 166 17.05 6.50 -9.29
N ASN A 167 17.06 5.27 -9.81
CA ASN A 167 18.22 4.39 -9.75
C ASN A 167 19.42 4.95 -10.52
N GLN A 168 19.18 5.60 -11.67
CA GLN A 168 20.24 6.09 -12.55
C GLN A 168 20.88 7.40 -12.07
N LYS A 169 20.08 8.32 -11.55
CA LYS A 169 20.52 9.70 -11.20
C LYS A 169 20.66 9.91 -9.70
N GLY A 170 20.12 8.99 -8.89
CA GLY A 170 20.04 9.12 -7.44
C GLY A 170 19.10 10.22 -6.94
N GLN A 171 18.34 10.86 -7.85
CA GLN A 171 17.39 11.91 -7.51
C GLN A 171 16.25 11.33 -6.67
N VAL A 172 15.94 11.99 -5.55
CA VAL A 172 14.83 11.60 -4.68
C VAL A 172 13.58 12.33 -5.11
N TYR A 173 12.48 11.60 -5.18
CA TYR A 173 11.15 12.11 -5.48
C TYR A 173 10.19 11.80 -4.34
N ASN A 174 9.27 12.74 -4.07
CA ASN A 174 8.08 12.45 -3.28
C ASN A 174 7.04 11.75 -4.16
N ILE A 175 6.16 10.95 -3.56
CA ILE A 175 5.02 10.34 -4.26
C ILE A 175 3.72 10.95 -3.70
N GLU A 176 2.93 11.57 -4.57
CA GLU A 176 1.64 12.14 -4.23
C GLU A 176 0.56 11.71 -5.22
N LEU A 177 -0.69 11.68 -4.77
CA LEU A 177 -1.82 11.52 -5.68
C LEU A 177 -2.19 12.91 -6.24
N LEU A 178 -2.55 12.97 -7.53
CA LEU A 178 -2.96 14.26 -8.12
C LEU A 178 -4.21 14.84 -7.44
N GLU A 179 -5.11 13.98 -6.95
CA GLU A 179 -6.32 14.37 -6.21
C GLU A 179 -6.03 15.07 -4.87
N ASP A 180 -4.84 14.87 -4.30
CA ASP A 180 -4.43 15.46 -3.02
C ASP A 180 -3.79 16.85 -3.19
N VAL A 181 -3.59 17.30 -4.44
CA VAL A 181 -2.93 18.58 -4.71
C VAL A 181 -3.78 19.74 -4.25
N ARG A 182 -3.20 20.58 -3.41
CA ARG A 182 -3.78 21.86 -3.01
C ARG A 182 -3.32 22.95 -3.95
N VAL A 183 -4.27 23.60 -4.61
CA VAL A 183 -3.99 24.68 -5.58
C VAL A 183 -3.14 25.80 -4.96
N SER A 184 -3.35 26.12 -3.69
CA SER A 184 -2.56 27.11 -2.95
C SER A 184 -1.10 26.70 -2.70
N GLU A 185 -0.77 25.43 -2.86
CA GLU A 185 0.55 24.86 -2.57
C GLU A 185 1.29 24.42 -3.84
N ILE A 186 0.74 24.63 -5.04
CA ILE A 186 1.35 24.27 -6.34
C ILE A 186 2.85 24.64 -6.43
N PRO A 187 3.29 25.86 -6.04
CA PRO A 187 4.70 26.24 -6.12
C PRO A 187 5.65 25.41 -5.24
N ASN A 188 5.11 24.71 -4.23
CA ASN A 188 5.90 23.93 -3.27
C ASN A 188 6.21 22.51 -3.76
N TYR A 189 5.51 22.03 -4.79
CA TYR A 189 5.75 20.70 -5.34
C TYR A 189 6.95 20.71 -6.27
N ARG A 190 8.00 20.00 -5.84
CA ARG A 190 9.26 19.85 -6.59
C ARG A 190 9.74 18.41 -6.48
N PHE A 191 10.27 17.88 -7.58
CA PHE A 191 10.67 16.47 -7.68
C PHE A 191 9.59 15.55 -7.09
N THR A 192 8.36 15.70 -7.55
CA THR A 192 7.22 14.91 -7.09
C THR A 192 6.70 14.06 -8.24
N ILE A 193 6.44 12.78 -7.98
CA ILE A 193 5.73 11.90 -8.88
C ILE A 193 4.26 11.93 -8.48
N PHE A 194 3.43 12.50 -9.36
CA PHE A 194 1.98 12.54 -9.22
C PHE A 194 1.37 11.29 -9.84
N LEU A 195 0.67 10.51 -9.01
CA LEU A 195 -0.10 9.37 -9.46
C LEU A 195 -1.48 9.85 -9.93
N VAL A 196 -1.90 9.36 -11.09
CA VAL A 196 -3.14 9.76 -11.76
C VAL A 196 -3.87 8.51 -12.21
N ASN A 197 -5.17 8.42 -11.94
CA ASN A 197 -6.02 7.39 -12.52
C ASN A 197 -6.80 7.94 -13.72
N ILE A 198 -6.29 7.75 -14.94
CA ILE A 198 -6.97 8.26 -16.14
C ILE A 198 -8.31 7.56 -16.35
N LYS A 199 -8.42 6.25 -16.08
CA LYS A 199 -9.69 5.52 -16.20
C LYS A 199 -10.79 6.18 -15.36
N THR A 200 -10.49 6.60 -14.13
CA THR A 200 -11.47 7.28 -13.27
C THR A 200 -11.76 8.70 -13.75
N LEU A 201 -10.76 9.45 -14.20
CA LEU A 201 -10.96 10.80 -14.75
C LEU A 201 -11.88 10.79 -15.99
N ASP A 202 -11.73 9.76 -16.84
CA ASP A 202 -12.58 9.49 -18.00
C ASP A 202 -14.02 9.18 -17.57
N ALA A 203 -14.20 8.27 -16.61
CA ALA A 203 -15.51 7.88 -16.10
C ALA A 203 -16.28 9.06 -15.48
N LEU A 204 -15.57 9.95 -14.79
CA LEU A 204 -16.13 11.13 -14.14
C LEU A 204 -16.21 12.36 -15.06
N ASN A 205 -15.67 12.29 -16.29
CA ASN A 205 -15.61 13.39 -17.25
C ASN A 205 -14.93 14.67 -16.70
N ILE A 206 -13.85 14.50 -15.95
CA ILE A 206 -13.08 15.60 -15.30
C ILE A 206 -11.65 15.74 -15.85
N ASN A 207 -11.32 15.05 -16.94
CA ASN A 207 -10.00 15.08 -17.59
C ASN A 207 -9.43 16.47 -17.84
N LYS A 208 -10.27 17.42 -18.27
CA LYS A 208 -9.83 18.78 -18.59
C LYS A 208 -9.21 19.45 -17.36
N TYR A 209 -9.88 19.37 -16.21
CA TYR A 209 -9.38 19.94 -14.96
C TYR A 209 -8.07 19.27 -14.51
N ALA A 210 -7.97 17.95 -14.64
CA ALA A 210 -6.76 17.22 -14.30
C ALA A 210 -5.58 17.61 -15.19
N LYS A 211 -5.81 17.75 -16.50
CA LYS A 211 -4.80 18.24 -17.44
C LYS A 211 -4.35 19.67 -17.13
N ASP A 212 -5.28 20.58 -16.87
CA ASP A 212 -4.96 21.97 -16.55
C ASP A 212 -4.16 22.10 -15.25
N LEU A 213 -4.46 21.27 -14.25
CA LEU A 213 -3.69 21.19 -13.01
C LEU A 213 -2.30 20.59 -13.25
N ALA A 214 -2.24 19.50 -14.02
CA ALA A 214 -1.00 18.82 -14.33
C ALA A 214 -0.03 19.73 -15.12
N LYS A 215 -0.54 20.55 -16.06
CA LYS A 215 0.25 21.60 -16.75
C LYS A 215 0.85 22.63 -15.78
N GLN A 216 0.13 23.03 -14.74
CA GLN A 216 0.66 23.95 -13.71
C GLN A 216 1.73 23.29 -12.84
N LEU A 217 1.60 21.99 -12.61
CA LEU A 217 2.54 21.18 -11.84
C LEU A 217 3.73 20.68 -12.66
N ASP A 218 3.68 20.76 -13.99
CA ASP A 218 4.74 20.33 -14.92
C ASP A 218 5.91 21.32 -14.95
N CYS A 219 6.43 21.58 -13.78
CA CYS A 219 7.60 22.38 -13.53
C CYS A 219 8.44 21.70 -12.44
N ASN A 220 9.66 22.19 -12.20
CA ASN A 220 10.49 21.74 -11.08
C ASN A 220 10.81 20.24 -11.04
N GLY A 221 10.84 19.57 -12.21
CA GLY A 221 11.20 18.16 -12.33
C GLY A 221 10.14 17.20 -11.78
N ASN A 222 8.88 17.63 -11.72
CA ASN A 222 7.77 16.74 -11.42
C ASN A 222 7.52 15.75 -12.57
N LYS A 223 6.91 14.61 -12.25
CA LYS A 223 6.55 13.57 -13.22
C LYS A 223 5.13 13.10 -12.94
N PHE A 224 4.45 12.57 -13.95
CA PHE A 224 3.10 12.06 -13.84
C PHE A 224 3.06 10.60 -14.25
N TYR A 225 2.40 9.77 -13.45
CA TYR A 225 2.29 8.34 -13.68
C TYR A 225 0.82 7.93 -13.70
N ASP A 226 0.39 7.32 -14.81
CA ASP A 226 -0.94 6.76 -14.92
C ASP A 226 -0.98 5.37 -14.28
N ILE A 227 -1.65 5.25 -13.13
CA ILE A 227 -1.77 3.98 -12.41
C ILE A 227 -2.63 2.96 -13.17
N SER A 228 -3.56 3.42 -14.02
CA SER A 228 -4.46 2.53 -14.76
C SER A 228 -3.78 1.88 -15.96
N LYS A 229 -2.85 2.59 -16.60
CA LYS A 229 -2.08 2.12 -17.78
C LYS A 229 -0.64 1.72 -17.44
N LYS A 230 -0.22 1.94 -16.20
CA LYS A 230 1.12 1.63 -15.69
C LYS A 230 2.26 2.28 -16.49
N GLN A 231 2.11 3.56 -16.82
CA GLN A 231 3.09 4.29 -17.63
C GLN A 231 3.24 5.74 -17.18
N PHE A 232 4.43 6.31 -17.40
CA PHE A 232 4.62 7.74 -17.27
C PHE A 232 3.89 8.49 -18.38
N LEU A 233 3.38 9.67 -18.06
CA LEU A 233 2.66 10.55 -18.97
C LEU A 233 3.56 11.70 -19.38
N ASP A 234 3.62 11.95 -20.68
CA ASP A 234 4.14 13.21 -21.22
C ASP A 234 3.00 14.22 -21.21
N ILE A 235 3.21 15.36 -20.53
CA ILE A 235 2.26 16.47 -20.58
C ILE A 235 2.55 17.26 -21.85
N VAL A 236 1.91 16.85 -22.93
CA VAL A 236 1.96 17.56 -24.21
C VAL A 236 0.72 18.46 -24.32
N ASP A 237 0.90 19.61 -24.95
CA ASP A 237 -0.13 20.66 -25.06
C ASP A 237 -1.43 20.24 -25.75
#